data_AF-A0A8T2PYT9-F1
#
_entry.id   AF-A0A8T2PYT9-F1
#
_cell.length_a   1.000
_cell.length_b   1.000
_cell.length_c   1.000
_cell.angle_alpha   90.00
_cell.angle_beta   90.00
_cell.angle_gamma   90.00
#
_symmetry.space_group_name_H-M   'P 1'
#
loop_
_entity.id
_entity.type
_entity.pdbx_description
1 polymer ?
#
loop_
_entity_poly.entity_id
_entity_poly.type
_entity_poly.pdbx_seq_one_letter_code
_entity_poly.pdbx_strand_id
1 'polypeptide(L)'
;MVIFLVVATDDDRIAESCRRFGADVVMTSESCLNGTERCQEALKKLKKRYDLVVNIQGDEPLIDPEIINGVVKILQAAPDAVFSTAVTALQPEDAMNPNRVKCVVSRKGYAIYFSRGLIPFNKSGKVNPDFPYLLHLGIQCYDAKFLDVYTSLPSSPLQLEEDLEQLKVLENGYKMKVIKVNHEAHGVDAPEDVEKIEAFMKERNID
;
A
#
# COMPACT_ATOMS: atom_id res chain seq x y z
N MET A 1 0.42 -15.41 16.68
CA MET A 1 0.24 -15.13 15.23
C MET A 1 1.38 -15.82 14.51
N VAL A 2 1.10 -16.68 13.54
CA VAL A 2 2.16 -17.24 12.68
C VAL A 2 2.37 -16.26 11.54
N ILE A 3 3.59 -15.74 11.41
CA ILE A 3 3.96 -14.78 10.38
C ILE A 3 4.90 -15.50 9.41
N PHE A 4 4.69 -15.26 8.11
CA PHE A 4 5.58 -15.73 7.06
C PHE A 4 5.90 -14.54 6.15
N LEU A 5 7.18 -14.25 5.97
CA LEU A 5 7.67 -13.14 5.16
C LEU A 5 8.39 -13.71 3.93
N VAL A 6 8.11 -13.13 2.77
CA VAL A 6 8.66 -13.57 1.49
C VAL A 6 8.79 -12.38 0.57
N VAL A 7 9.83 -12.37 -0.26
CA VAL A 7 9.96 -11.44 -1.39
C VAL A 7 9.31 -12.06 -2.61
N ALA A 8 8.34 -11.38 -3.22
CA ALA A 8 7.72 -11.78 -4.47
C ALA A 8 8.30 -10.96 -5.62
N THR A 9 8.92 -11.61 -6.60
CA THR A 9 9.57 -10.94 -7.73
C THR A 9 9.50 -11.79 -9.00
N ASP A 10 9.53 -11.17 -10.16
CA ASP A 10 9.67 -11.82 -11.48
C ASP A 10 11.12 -11.81 -11.99
N ASP A 11 12.03 -11.07 -11.34
CA ASP A 11 13.40 -10.88 -11.81
C ASP A 11 14.39 -11.77 -11.02
N ASP A 12 15.13 -12.62 -11.75
CA ASP A 12 16.12 -13.51 -11.16
C ASP A 12 17.25 -12.77 -10.44
N ARG A 13 17.61 -11.55 -10.87
CA ARG A 13 18.65 -10.72 -10.23
C ARG A 13 18.19 -10.25 -8.85
N ILE A 14 16.93 -9.85 -8.72
CA ILE A 14 16.33 -9.48 -7.43
C ILE A 14 16.26 -10.73 -6.55
N ALA A 15 15.78 -11.85 -7.09
CA ALA A 15 15.67 -13.10 -6.36
C ALA A 15 17.02 -13.60 -5.81
N GLU A 16 18.08 -13.55 -6.62
CA GLU A 16 19.43 -13.91 -6.19
C GLU A 16 19.95 -12.99 -5.10
N SER A 17 19.76 -11.67 -5.25
CA SER A 17 20.13 -10.69 -4.22
C SER A 17 19.43 -10.98 -2.89
N CYS A 18 18.12 -11.25 -2.92
CA CYS A 18 17.33 -11.57 -1.73
C CYS A 18 17.78 -12.87 -1.05
N ARG A 19 18.04 -13.91 -1.82
CA ARG A 19 18.53 -15.19 -1.28
C ARG A 19 19.91 -15.06 -0.64
N ARG A 20 20.78 -14.17 -1.16
CA ARG A 20 22.12 -13.94 -0.59
C ARG A 20 22.08 -13.39 0.84
N PHE A 21 21.06 -12.62 1.20
CA PHE A 21 20.86 -12.16 2.57
C PHE A 21 19.86 -13.02 3.38
N GLY A 22 19.48 -14.20 2.84
CA GLY A 22 18.69 -15.21 3.56
C GLY A 22 17.19 -15.02 3.51
N ALA A 23 16.66 -14.14 2.65
CA ALA A 23 15.22 -14.01 2.47
C ALA A 23 14.61 -15.16 1.66
N ASP A 24 13.42 -15.60 2.08
CA ASP A 24 12.58 -16.47 1.27
C ASP A 24 12.08 -15.69 0.04
N VAL A 25 12.13 -16.33 -1.13
CA VAL A 25 11.72 -15.72 -2.40
C VAL A 25 10.70 -16.59 -3.12
N VAL A 26 9.63 -15.98 -3.60
CA VAL A 26 8.66 -16.60 -4.51
C VAL A 26 8.73 -15.90 -5.86
N MET A 27 9.13 -16.66 -6.89
CA MET A 27 9.08 -16.15 -8.25
C MET A 27 7.62 -15.99 -8.69
N THR A 28 7.24 -14.83 -9.19
CA THR A 28 5.91 -14.51 -9.76
C THR A 28 6.02 -14.26 -11.26
N SER A 29 4.89 -14.21 -11.96
CA SER A 29 4.85 -13.96 -13.40
C SER A 29 5.03 -12.47 -13.72
N GLU A 30 5.71 -12.17 -14.83
CA GLU A 30 5.73 -10.83 -15.43
C GLU A 30 4.34 -10.38 -15.90
N SER A 31 3.39 -11.33 -16.03
CA SER A 31 2.01 -11.03 -16.43
C SER A 31 1.14 -10.46 -15.30
N CYS A 32 1.65 -10.39 -14.06
CA CYS A 32 0.94 -9.72 -12.98
C CYS A 32 0.84 -8.22 -13.26
N LEU A 33 -0.38 -7.72 -13.43
CA LEU A 33 -0.60 -6.33 -13.83
C LEU A 33 -0.33 -5.33 -12.71
N ASN A 34 -0.33 -5.79 -11.45
CA ASN A 34 -0.21 -4.95 -10.27
C ASN A 34 0.25 -5.76 -9.05
N GLY A 35 0.51 -5.06 -7.95
CA GLY A 35 0.96 -5.65 -6.68
C GLY A 35 -0.06 -6.61 -6.07
N THR A 36 -1.36 -6.33 -6.21
CA THR A 36 -2.42 -7.20 -5.69
C THR A 36 -2.44 -8.57 -6.40
N GLU A 37 -2.31 -8.59 -7.72
CA GLU A 37 -2.21 -9.83 -8.50
C GLU A 37 -0.94 -10.63 -8.17
N ARG A 38 0.18 -9.93 -7.98
CA ARG A 38 1.45 -10.54 -7.56
C ARG A 38 1.34 -11.20 -6.18
N CYS A 39 0.66 -10.55 -5.23
CA CYS A 39 0.36 -11.12 -3.92
C CYS A 39 -0.48 -12.39 -4.03
N GLN A 40 -1.48 -12.41 -4.90
CA GLN A 40 -2.34 -13.57 -5.09
C GLN A 40 -1.59 -14.76 -5.71
N GLU A 41 -0.75 -14.50 -6.71
CA GLU A 41 0.07 -15.55 -7.32
C GLU A 41 1.08 -16.10 -6.30
N ALA A 42 1.74 -15.23 -5.54
CA ALA A 42 2.66 -15.64 -4.49
C ALA A 42 1.97 -16.51 -3.44
N LEU A 43 0.78 -16.09 -2.97
CA LEU A 43 -0.04 -16.87 -2.04
C LEU A 43 -0.35 -18.28 -2.57
N LYS A 44 -0.75 -18.40 -3.85
CA LYS A 44 -1.00 -19.69 -4.50
C LYS A 44 0.25 -20.58 -4.54
N LYS A 45 1.41 -19.99 -4.88
CA LYS A 45 2.68 -20.71 -4.99
C LYS A 45 3.20 -21.20 -3.63
N LEU A 46 2.89 -20.50 -2.53
CA LEU A 46 3.27 -20.93 -1.18
C LEU A 46 2.57 -22.22 -0.73
N LYS A 47 1.44 -22.61 -1.36
CA LYS A 47 0.66 -23.83 -1.02
C LYS A 47 0.32 -23.95 0.47
N LYS A 48 0.22 -22.81 1.16
CA LYS A 48 -0.13 -22.67 2.57
C LYS A 48 -1.37 -21.80 2.69
N ARG A 49 -2.12 -21.98 3.77
CA ARG A 49 -3.30 -21.19 4.05
C ARG A 49 -2.96 -20.09 5.05
N TYR A 50 -3.32 -18.87 4.71
CA TYR A 50 -3.23 -17.69 5.57
C TYR A 50 -4.61 -17.03 5.62
N ASP A 51 -4.89 -16.33 6.71
CA ASP A 51 -6.13 -15.56 6.85
C ASP A 51 -5.98 -14.16 6.27
N LEU A 52 -4.79 -13.59 6.38
CA LEU A 52 -4.46 -12.24 5.92
C LEU A 52 -3.16 -12.24 5.12
N VAL A 53 -3.06 -11.34 4.16
CA VAL A 53 -1.85 -11.06 3.39
C VAL A 53 -1.54 -9.57 3.52
N VAL A 54 -0.29 -9.23 3.82
CA VAL A 54 0.16 -7.83 3.82
C VAL A 54 1.13 -7.64 2.66
N ASN A 55 0.81 -6.71 1.77
CA ASN A 55 1.71 -6.22 0.74
C ASN A 55 2.53 -5.05 1.31
N ILE A 56 3.84 -5.25 1.37
CA ILE A 56 4.84 -4.24 1.75
C ILE A 56 5.64 -3.97 0.49
N GLN A 57 5.61 -2.73 0.01
CA GLN A 57 6.32 -2.37 -1.22
C GLN A 57 7.84 -2.42 -0.99
N GLY A 58 8.58 -2.83 -2.02
CA GLY A 58 10.04 -2.98 -1.94
C GLY A 58 10.80 -1.65 -1.97
N ASP A 59 10.12 -0.55 -2.29
CA ASP A 59 10.62 0.82 -2.40
C ASP A 59 10.31 1.68 -1.15
N GLU A 60 9.76 1.08 -0.09
CA GLU A 60 9.44 1.71 1.20
C GLU A 60 10.35 1.16 2.34
N PRO A 61 11.68 1.40 2.31
CA PRO A 61 12.64 0.77 3.22
C PRO A 61 12.48 1.22 4.68
N LEU A 62 11.81 2.35 4.92
CA LEU A 62 11.67 2.97 6.25
C LEU A 62 10.26 2.80 6.85
N ILE A 63 9.44 1.90 6.29
CA ILE A 63 8.09 1.63 6.82
C ILE A 63 8.16 1.20 8.28
N ASP A 64 7.37 1.85 9.14
CA ASP A 64 7.32 1.51 10.56
C ASP A 64 6.59 0.17 10.77
N PRO A 65 7.20 -0.83 11.42
CA PRO A 65 6.55 -2.10 11.73
C PRO A 65 5.22 -1.98 12.48
N GLU A 66 5.01 -0.92 13.27
CA GLU A 66 3.74 -0.67 13.94
C GLU A 66 2.60 -0.34 12.97
N ILE A 67 2.92 0.19 11.78
CA ILE A 67 1.93 0.41 10.71
C ILE A 67 1.47 -0.93 10.15
N ILE A 68 2.40 -1.87 9.92
CA ILE A 68 2.09 -3.24 9.49
C ILE A 68 1.16 -3.91 10.52
N ASN A 69 1.52 -3.83 11.80
CA ASN A 69 0.69 -4.34 12.89
C ASN A 69 -0.69 -3.66 12.94
N GLY A 70 -0.75 -2.36 12.70
CA GLY A 70 -1.96 -1.55 12.73
C GLY A 70 -2.97 -1.94 11.65
N VAL A 71 -2.52 -2.12 10.40
CA VAL A 71 -3.40 -2.51 9.29
C VAL A 71 -3.97 -3.92 9.52
N VAL A 72 -3.16 -4.85 10.00
CA VAL A 72 -3.64 -6.20 10.38
C VAL A 72 -4.72 -6.12 11.45
N LYS A 73 -4.46 -5.39 12.56
CA LYS A 73 -5.39 -5.28 13.69
C LYS A 73 -6.72 -4.65 13.28
N ILE A 74 -6.71 -3.58 12.47
CA ILE A 74 -7.95 -2.90 12.09
C ILE A 74 -8.82 -3.76 11.18
N LEU A 75 -8.20 -4.55 10.30
CA LEU A 75 -8.94 -5.45 9.40
C LEU A 75 -9.58 -6.60 10.18
N GLN A 76 -8.85 -7.20 11.12
CA GLN A 76 -9.39 -8.23 12.02
C GLN A 76 -10.60 -7.74 12.83
N ALA A 77 -10.60 -6.45 13.21
CA ALA A 77 -11.69 -5.83 13.95
C ALA A 77 -12.88 -5.40 13.07
N ALA A 78 -12.80 -5.54 11.74
CA ALA A 78 -13.80 -5.06 10.79
C ALA A 78 -14.25 -6.19 9.84
N PRO A 79 -15.15 -7.08 10.28
CA PRO A 79 -15.58 -8.24 9.49
C PRO A 79 -16.37 -7.87 8.23
N ASP A 80 -16.77 -6.60 8.06
CA ASP A 80 -17.44 -6.08 6.87
C ASP A 80 -16.46 -5.46 5.85
N ALA A 81 -15.16 -5.45 6.15
CA ALA A 81 -14.11 -4.99 5.26
C ALA A 81 -13.25 -6.16 4.78
N VAL A 82 -12.72 -6.03 3.56
CA VAL A 82 -11.85 -7.04 2.92
C VAL A 82 -10.42 -6.58 2.77
N PHE A 83 -10.18 -5.31 3.07
CA PHE A 83 -8.92 -4.62 2.83
C PHE A 83 -8.70 -3.58 3.93
N SER A 84 -7.45 -3.34 4.30
CA SER A 84 -7.07 -2.18 5.09
C SER A 84 -5.75 -1.56 4.64
N THR A 85 -5.59 -0.28 4.92
CA THR A 85 -4.38 0.50 4.62
C THR A 85 -4.17 1.60 5.66
N ALA A 86 -3.09 2.36 5.51
CA ALA A 86 -2.72 3.47 6.36
C ALA A 86 -2.67 4.79 5.58
N VAL A 87 -2.96 5.86 6.31
CA VAL A 87 -2.76 7.24 5.84
C VAL A 87 -2.01 8.04 6.90
N THR A 88 -1.24 9.02 6.44
CA THR A 88 -0.57 10.02 7.28
C THR A 88 -1.03 11.42 6.88
N ALA A 89 -0.61 12.45 7.62
CA ALA A 89 -0.83 13.83 7.24
C ALA A 89 -0.05 14.15 5.95
N LEU A 90 -0.73 14.73 4.96
CA LEU A 90 -0.09 15.22 3.75
C LEU A 90 0.57 16.57 4.02
N GLN A 91 1.83 16.72 3.60
CA GLN A 91 2.50 18.02 3.67
C GLN A 91 1.95 18.99 2.61
N PRO A 92 1.74 20.28 2.91
CA PRO A 92 1.15 21.24 1.97
C PRO A 92 1.87 21.34 0.61
N GLU A 93 3.19 21.19 0.59
CA GLU A 93 4.05 21.18 -0.60
C GLU A 93 3.77 20.00 -1.54
N ASP A 94 3.32 18.88 -0.98
CA ASP A 94 2.99 17.65 -1.70
C ASP A 94 1.54 17.64 -2.24
N ALA A 95 0.74 18.65 -1.91
CA ALA A 95 -0.69 18.71 -2.21
C ALA A 95 -1.01 18.46 -3.70
N MET A 96 -0.20 19.06 -4.58
CA MET A 96 -0.38 18.99 -6.03
C MET A 96 0.49 17.90 -6.70
N ASN A 97 1.29 17.15 -5.94
CA ASN A 97 2.13 16.09 -6.47
C ASN A 97 1.27 14.86 -6.83
N PRO A 98 1.21 14.42 -8.09
CA PRO A 98 0.40 13.27 -8.50
C PRO A 98 0.95 11.91 -8.04
N ASN A 99 2.20 11.84 -7.60
CA ASN A 99 2.78 10.64 -7.01
C ASN A 99 2.35 10.47 -5.54
N ARG A 100 1.96 11.56 -4.88
CA ARG A 100 1.46 11.57 -3.52
C ARG A 100 -0.05 11.33 -3.53
N VAL A 101 -0.48 10.07 -3.43
CA VAL A 101 -1.90 9.71 -3.51
C VAL A 101 -2.67 10.19 -2.29
N LYS A 102 -3.73 10.98 -2.51
CA LYS A 102 -4.61 11.47 -1.44
C LYS A 102 -5.68 10.44 -1.14
N CYS A 103 -6.14 10.41 0.12
CA CYS A 103 -7.26 9.58 0.55
C CYS A 103 -8.28 10.39 1.34
N VAL A 104 -9.56 10.24 1.02
CA VAL A 104 -10.65 10.75 1.86
C VAL A 104 -11.21 9.60 2.68
N VAL A 105 -11.33 9.81 4.00
CA VAL A 105 -11.74 8.79 4.96
C VAL A 105 -13.01 9.22 5.68
N SER A 106 -13.99 8.32 5.76
CA SER A 106 -15.23 8.55 6.49
C SER A 106 -15.00 8.62 8.00
N ARG A 107 -15.97 9.17 8.74
CA ARG A 107 -15.94 9.23 10.21
C ARG A 107 -15.84 7.85 10.88
N LYS A 108 -16.26 6.78 10.19
CA LYS A 108 -16.15 5.40 10.67
C LYS A 108 -14.81 4.74 10.31
N GLY A 109 -13.86 5.50 9.74
CA GLY A 109 -12.55 5.00 9.36
C GLY A 109 -12.58 4.02 8.18
N TYR A 110 -13.48 4.26 7.22
CA TYR A 110 -13.47 3.58 5.92
C TYR A 110 -13.03 4.55 4.83
N ALA A 111 -12.24 4.08 3.86
CA ALA A 111 -11.92 4.85 2.68
C ALA A 111 -13.22 5.24 1.93
N ILE A 112 -13.29 6.51 1.52
CA ILE A 112 -14.34 7.02 0.63
C ILE A 112 -13.81 7.04 -0.80
N TYR A 113 -12.62 7.59 -1.01
CA TYR A 113 -11.99 7.69 -2.32
C TYR A 113 -10.48 7.91 -2.23
N PHE A 114 -9.76 7.50 -3.28
CA PHE A 114 -8.33 7.76 -3.47
C PHE A 114 -8.16 8.54 -4.77
N SER A 115 -7.22 9.47 -4.83
CA SER A 115 -6.94 10.23 -6.04
C SER A 115 -5.52 10.75 -6.07
N ARG A 116 -4.94 10.83 -7.26
CA ARG A 116 -3.72 11.59 -7.54
C ARG A 116 -4.00 13.10 -7.53
N GLY A 117 -5.25 13.51 -7.74
CA GLY A 117 -5.70 14.89 -7.56
C GLY A 117 -5.89 15.28 -6.09
N LEU A 118 -5.84 16.59 -5.80
CA LEU A 118 -6.07 17.09 -4.45
C LEU A 118 -7.52 16.87 -4.01
N ILE A 119 -7.72 16.03 -3.00
CA ILE A 119 -9.04 15.75 -2.42
C ILE A 119 -9.02 15.85 -0.88
N PRO A 120 -10.07 16.42 -0.25
CA PRO A 120 -11.21 17.07 -0.89
C PRO A 120 -10.84 18.43 -1.49
N PHE A 121 -11.39 18.74 -2.66
CA PHE A 121 -11.21 20.05 -3.25
C PHE A 121 -12.19 21.06 -2.62
N ASN A 122 -11.74 22.30 -2.44
CA ASN A 122 -12.55 23.36 -1.81
C ASN A 122 -12.96 24.42 -2.84
N LYS A 123 -13.96 25.24 -2.48
CA LYS A 123 -14.53 26.25 -3.38
C LYS A 123 -13.56 27.37 -3.77
N SER A 124 -12.49 27.59 -2.99
CA SER A 124 -11.51 28.65 -3.32
C SER A 124 -10.56 28.22 -4.42
N GLY A 125 -10.50 26.92 -4.76
CA GLY A 125 -9.59 26.37 -5.75
C GLY A 125 -8.13 26.39 -5.30
N LYS A 126 -7.87 26.55 -3.99
CA LYS A 126 -6.53 26.65 -3.41
C LYS A 126 -6.33 25.56 -2.35
N VAL A 127 -5.09 25.14 -2.14
CA VAL A 127 -4.74 24.28 -0.99
C VAL A 127 -5.07 25.03 0.30
N ASN A 128 -5.81 24.40 1.22
CA ASN A 128 -6.05 24.95 2.55
C ASN A 128 -5.01 24.38 3.54
N PRO A 129 -4.02 25.15 4.02
CA PRO A 129 -2.97 24.64 4.90
C PRO A 129 -3.52 24.16 6.26
N ASP A 130 -4.69 24.64 6.68
CA ASP A 130 -5.31 24.24 7.96
C ASP A 130 -6.19 22.99 7.84
N PHE A 131 -6.40 22.49 6.61
CA PHE A 131 -7.18 21.27 6.41
C PHE A 131 -6.27 20.03 6.49
N PRO A 132 -6.63 19.00 7.28
CA PRO A 132 -5.81 17.81 7.43
C PRO A 132 -5.97 16.85 6.24
N TYR A 133 -5.38 17.22 5.10
CA TYR A 133 -5.25 16.34 3.94
C TYR A 133 -4.50 15.06 4.32
N LEU A 134 -4.89 13.95 3.73
CA LEU A 134 -4.35 12.64 4.07
C LEU A 134 -3.61 12.04 2.88
N LEU A 135 -2.36 11.63 3.12
CA LEU A 135 -1.50 10.90 2.21
C LEU A 135 -1.66 9.40 2.45
N HIS A 136 -1.91 8.63 1.40
CA HIS A 136 -1.93 7.17 1.42
C HIS A 136 -0.50 6.59 1.43
N LEU A 137 -0.24 5.58 2.28
CA LEU A 137 1.10 5.03 2.53
C LEU A 137 1.42 3.74 1.75
N GLY A 138 0.66 3.37 0.72
CA GLY A 138 1.00 2.22 -0.15
C GLY A 138 0.97 0.82 0.49
N ILE A 139 0.88 0.71 1.82
CA ILE A 139 0.75 -0.55 2.56
C ILE A 139 -0.68 -1.08 2.50
N GLN A 140 -0.81 -2.38 2.25
CA GLN A 140 -2.11 -2.98 1.97
C GLN A 140 -2.21 -4.31 2.71
N CYS A 141 -3.27 -4.47 3.48
CA CYS A 141 -3.59 -5.75 4.13
C CYS A 141 -4.92 -6.25 3.60
N TYR A 142 -4.93 -7.49 3.13
CA TYR A 142 -6.07 -8.14 2.49
C TYR A 142 -6.58 -9.29 3.35
N ASP A 143 -7.89 -9.53 3.35
CA ASP A 143 -8.41 -10.87 3.59
C ASP A 143 -7.86 -11.79 2.49
N ALA A 144 -7.20 -12.88 2.87
CA ALA A 144 -6.55 -13.77 1.90
C ALA A 144 -7.54 -14.36 0.89
N LYS A 145 -8.81 -14.59 1.28
CA LYS A 145 -9.85 -15.08 0.37
C LYS A 145 -10.29 -14.01 -0.62
N PHE A 146 -10.19 -12.73 -0.25
CA PHE A 146 -10.53 -11.63 -1.14
C PHE A 146 -9.55 -11.49 -2.30
N LEU A 147 -8.30 -11.96 -2.18
CA LEU A 147 -7.36 -11.93 -3.30
C LEU A 147 -7.85 -12.74 -4.51
N ASP A 148 -8.47 -13.90 -4.28
CA ASP A 148 -9.07 -14.67 -5.39
C ASP A 148 -10.23 -13.91 -6.04
N VAL A 149 -11.07 -13.27 -5.22
CA VAL A 149 -12.16 -12.41 -5.70
C VAL A 149 -11.58 -11.25 -6.53
N TYR A 150 -10.59 -10.53 -6.01
CA TYR A 150 -9.95 -9.41 -6.70
C TYR A 150 -9.47 -9.80 -8.10
N THR A 151 -8.76 -10.93 -8.22
CA THR A 151 -8.24 -11.41 -9.52
C THR A 151 -9.33 -11.83 -10.50
N SER A 152 -10.56 -12.07 -10.02
CA SER A 152 -11.71 -12.38 -10.89
C SER A 152 -12.48 -11.13 -11.34
N LEU A 153 -12.26 -9.98 -10.69
CA LEU A 153 -12.93 -8.72 -11.04
C LEU A 153 -12.27 -8.10 -12.28
N PRO A 154 -13.06 -7.61 -13.25
CA PRO A 154 -12.51 -6.86 -14.37
C PRO A 154 -11.84 -5.58 -13.88
N SER A 155 -10.89 -5.07 -14.67
CA SER A 155 -10.38 -3.71 -14.47
C SER A 155 -11.54 -2.72 -14.51
N SER A 156 -11.50 -1.73 -13.62
CA SER A 156 -12.59 -0.77 -13.44
C SER A 156 -12.21 0.63 -13.95
N PRO A 157 -13.18 1.46 -14.38
CA PRO A 157 -12.87 2.77 -14.96
C PRO A 157 -12.01 3.68 -14.07
N LEU A 158 -12.32 3.81 -12.77
CA LEU A 158 -11.52 4.70 -11.90
C LEU A 158 -10.13 4.11 -11.62
N GLN A 159 -10.01 2.80 -11.49
CA GLN A 159 -8.71 2.13 -11.40
C GLN A 159 -7.81 2.49 -12.58
N LEU A 160 -8.34 2.41 -13.81
CA LEU A 160 -7.57 2.65 -15.03
C LEU A 160 -7.25 4.13 -15.22
N GLU A 161 -8.18 5.03 -14.90
CA GLU A 161 -7.99 6.48 -15.04
C GLU A 161 -6.97 7.04 -14.03
N GLU A 162 -7.07 6.63 -12.77
CA GLU A 162 -6.16 7.12 -11.72
C GLU A 162 -4.90 6.27 -11.59
N ASP A 163 -4.84 5.10 -12.25
CA ASP A 163 -3.79 4.10 -12.07
C ASP A 163 -3.59 3.75 -10.58
N LEU A 164 -4.68 3.35 -9.93
CA LEU A 164 -4.77 3.01 -8.50
C LEU A 164 -5.56 1.71 -8.28
N GLU A 165 -4.84 0.61 -8.02
CA GLU A 165 -5.42 -0.74 -7.89
C GLU A 165 -6.51 -0.86 -6.82
N GLN A 166 -6.43 -0.06 -5.76
CA GLN A 166 -7.40 -0.05 -4.67
C GLN A 166 -8.75 0.56 -5.05
N LEU A 167 -8.83 1.31 -6.16
CA LEU A 167 -10.12 1.81 -6.68
C LEU A 167 -10.98 0.68 -7.27
N LYS A 168 -10.38 -0.39 -7.79
CA LYS A 168 -11.12 -1.61 -8.20
C LYS A 168 -11.92 -2.19 -7.04
N VAL A 169 -11.35 -2.16 -5.83
CA VAL A 169 -12.02 -2.62 -4.61
C VAL A 169 -13.24 -1.74 -4.30
N LEU A 170 -13.07 -0.42 -4.33
CA LEU A 170 -14.15 0.53 -4.02
C LEU A 170 -15.27 0.52 -5.08
N GLU A 171 -14.94 0.50 -6.36
CA GLU A 171 -15.91 0.51 -7.47
C GLU A 171 -16.80 -0.74 -7.46
N ASN A 172 -16.27 -1.88 -7.02
CA ASN A 172 -17.04 -3.11 -6.87
C ASN A 172 -17.80 -3.19 -5.52
N GLY A 173 -17.85 -2.10 -4.75
CA GLY A 173 -18.67 -1.99 -3.54
C GLY A 173 -18.07 -2.62 -2.28
N TYR A 174 -16.81 -3.05 -2.34
CA TYR A 174 -16.13 -3.58 -1.17
C TYR A 174 -15.63 -2.47 -0.25
N LYS A 175 -15.58 -2.77 1.04
CA LYS A 175 -15.16 -1.82 2.07
C LYS A 175 -13.71 -2.01 2.44
N MET A 176 -13.07 -0.88 2.77
CA MET A 176 -11.69 -0.81 3.18
C MET A 176 -11.55 0.02 4.44
N LYS A 177 -10.85 -0.52 5.44
CA LYS A 177 -10.50 0.19 6.67
C LYS A 177 -9.23 1.01 6.48
N VAL A 178 -9.19 2.17 7.12
CA VAL A 178 -8.03 3.05 7.08
C VAL A 178 -7.61 3.42 8.50
N ILE A 179 -6.36 3.14 8.84
CA ILE A 179 -5.73 3.69 10.05
C ILE A 179 -5.08 5.04 9.73
N LYS A 180 -5.14 5.96 10.68
CA LYS A 180 -4.36 7.20 10.64
C LYS A 180 -3.13 7.00 11.51
N VAL A 181 -1.96 7.31 10.96
CA VAL A 181 -0.67 7.15 11.64
C VAL A 181 0.11 8.46 11.59
N ASN A 182 1.06 8.63 12.50
CA ASN A 182 2.04 9.70 12.44
C ASN A 182 3.33 9.12 11.88
N HIS A 183 3.46 9.16 10.55
CA HIS A 183 4.59 8.57 9.83
C HIS A 183 5.05 9.51 8.74
N GLU A 184 6.37 9.68 8.63
CA GLU A 184 6.97 10.39 7.51
C GLU A 184 7.15 9.42 6.34
N ALA A 185 6.44 9.68 5.25
CA ALA A 185 6.43 8.82 4.06
C ALA A 185 7.68 9.08 3.20
N HIS A 186 8.64 8.16 3.29
CA HIS A 186 9.93 8.24 2.63
C HIS A 186 10.10 7.05 1.66
N GLY A 187 9.40 7.11 0.52
CA GLY A 187 9.54 6.14 -0.57
C GLY A 187 10.67 6.51 -1.54
N VAL A 188 11.15 5.54 -2.31
CA VAL A 188 12.16 5.73 -3.37
C VAL A 188 11.49 5.66 -4.73
N ASP A 189 11.07 6.81 -5.26
CA ASP A 189 10.43 6.90 -6.58
C ASP A 189 11.39 7.43 -7.67
N ALA A 190 12.42 8.18 -7.27
CA ALA A 190 13.41 8.76 -8.17
C ALA A 190 14.85 8.50 -7.68
N PRO A 191 15.85 8.52 -8.59
CA PRO A 191 17.25 8.34 -8.21
C PRO A 191 17.72 9.30 -7.10
N GLU A 192 17.19 10.52 -7.08
CA GLU A 192 17.52 11.56 -6.10
C GLU A 192 16.98 11.25 -4.69
N ASP A 193 16.04 10.32 -4.55
CA ASP A 193 15.50 9.91 -3.25
C ASP A 193 16.44 8.96 -2.51
N VAL A 194 17.29 8.22 -3.23
CA VAL A 194 18.22 7.23 -2.65
C VAL A 194 19.16 7.90 -1.66
N GLU A 195 19.80 9.02 -2.02
CA GLU A 195 20.75 9.72 -1.14
C GLU A 195 20.08 10.19 0.17
N LYS A 196 18.82 10.64 0.09
CA LYS A 196 18.04 11.07 1.25
C LYS A 196 17.70 9.89 2.15
N ILE A 197 17.25 8.78 1.57
CA ILE A 197 16.94 7.56 2.31
C ILE A 197 18.19 6.99 2.99
N GLU A 198 19.31 6.91 2.30
CA GLU A 198 20.58 6.45 2.89
C GLU A 198 21.02 7.33 4.06
N ALA A 199 20.82 8.65 3.98
CA ALA A 199 21.09 9.56 5.09
C ALA A 199 20.17 9.26 6.29
N PHE A 200 18.86 9.09 6.07
CA PHE A 200 17.92 8.72 7.12
C PHE A 200 18.21 7.36 7.74
N MET A 201 18.60 6.37 6.94
CA MET A 201 18.99 5.04 7.42
C MET A 201 20.19 5.13 8.35
N LYS A 202 21.23 5.89 7.97
CA LYS A 202 22.42 6.15 8.81
C LYS A 202 22.06 6.84 10.11
N GLU A 203 21.21 7.88 10.07
CA GLU A 203 20.75 8.57 11.29
C GLU A 203 19.98 7.63 12.24
N ARG A 204 19.27 6.64 11.69
CA ARG A 204 18.47 5.66 12.44
C ARG A 204 19.23 4.39 12.80
N ASN A 205 20.53 4.29 12.47
CA ASN A 205 21.35 3.08 12.62
C ASN A 205 20.74 1.85 11.96
N ILE A 206 20.21 2.02 10.74
CA ILE A 206 19.74 0.95 9.87
C ILE A 206 20.83 0.72 8.82
N ASP A 207 21.35 -0.51 8.75
CA ASP A 207 22.37 -0.94 7.77
C ASP A 207 21.78 -1.23 6.38
#